data_AF-A0A924DLQ5-F1
#
_entry.id   AF-A0A924DLQ5-F1
#
_cell.length_a   1.000
_cell.length_b   1.000
_cell.length_c   1.000
_cell.angle_alpha   90.00
_cell.angle_beta   90.00
_cell.angle_gamma   90.00
#
_symmetry.space_group_name_H-M   'P 1'
#
loop_
_entity.id
_entity.type
_entity.pdbx_description
1 polymer ?
#
loop_
_entity_poly.entity_id
_entity_poly.type
_entity_poly.pdbx_seq_one_letter_code
_entity_poly.pdbx_strand_id
1 'polypeptide(L)'
;MLQPATLKFLKSLQQNNNRPWFEEHRHLYEDAKTDVLSMVEKLIPEIAGFDSTIADQVAKTCTFRINRDVRFSNNKSPYKNNMAAYFNKDGKKGNGAGYYLHIEPGQSFAAAGIWMPEPANLAKIRQEIDYNLDEWETILSRSAFKKNFKDGPDSSNILARPPKGYTEDNPAIPFLKLKSFVVRSTIMDPSILEKTFVKDVAKIFKASFPFVDFLNRAIA
;
A
#
# COMPACT_ATOMS: atom_id res chain seq x y z
N MET A 1 12.36 -8.77 10.84
CA MET A 1 12.51 -7.45 11.48
C MET A 1 13.34 -6.54 10.60
N LEU A 2 13.14 -5.24 10.73
CA LEU A 2 14.14 -4.25 10.32
C LEU A 2 15.08 -3.94 11.49
N GLN A 3 16.28 -3.47 11.18
CA GLN A 3 17.23 -3.00 12.17
C GLN A 3 16.78 -1.65 12.76
N PRO A 4 16.99 -1.40 14.07
CA PRO A 4 16.68 -0.11 14.69
C PRO A 4 17.36 1.09 14.01
N ALA A 5 18.53 0.86 13.40
CA ALA A 5 19.28 1.85 12.64
C ALA A 5 18.46 2.43 11.47
N THR A 6 17.61 1.63 10.83
CA THR A 6 16.75 2.06 9.70
C THR A 6 15.73 3.11 10.16
N LEU A 7 15.01 2.87 11.27
CA LEU A 7 14.07 3.86 11.82
C LEU A 7 14.80 5.09 12.36
N LYS A 8 15.98 4.90 12.98
CA LYS A 8 16.81 6.01 13.46
C LYS A 8 17.24 6.92 12.30
N PHE A 9 17.70 6.35 11.19
CA PHE A 9 18.06 7.10 9.99
C PHE A 9 16.87 7.91 9.46
N LEU A 10 15.70 7.30 9.30
CA LEU A 10 14.51 8.00 8.80
C LEU A 10 14.08 9.15 9.73
N LYS A 11 14.19 8.96 11.05
CA LYS A 11 13.91 10.01 12.04
C LYS A 11 14.90 11.17 11.93
N SER A 12 16.19 10.87 11.79
CA SER A 12 17.23 11.88 11.57
C SER A 12 17.06 12.62 10.24
N LEU A 13 16.68 11.90 9.17
CA LEU A 13 16.38 12.48 7.87
C LEU A 13 15.20 13.45 7.94
N GLN A 14 14.13 13.10 8.67
CA GLN A 14 12.97 13.97 8.84
C GLN A 14 13.34 15.34 9.44
N GLN A 15 14.30 15.36 10.37
CA GLN A 15 14.78 16.58 11.03
C GLN A 15 15.78 17.37 10.16
N ASN A 16 16.49 16.69 9.26
CA ASN A 16 17.61 17.25 8.50
C ASN A 16 17.44 17.06 6.98
N ASN A 17 16.21 17.17 6.46
CA ASN A 17 15.89 16.82 5.07
C ASN A 17 16.41 17.87 4.07
N ASN A 18 17.73 17.87 3.85
CA ASN A 18 18.44 18.70 2.89
C ASN A 18 19.59 17.89 2.24
N ARG A 19 20.07 18.35 1.08
CA ARG A 19 21.08 17.60 0.30
C ARG A 19 22.42 17.48 1.03
N PRO A 20 23.03 18.54 1.59
CA PRO A 20 24.31 18.43 2.29
C PRO A 20 24.31 17.38 3.40
N TRP A 21 23.32 17.42 4.28
CA TRP A 21 23.21 16.45 5.37
C TRP A 21 23.08 15.02 4.84
N PHE A 22 22.28 14.81 3.80
CA PHE A 22 22.11 13.48 3.22
C PHE A 22 23.40 12.94 2.60
N GLU A 23 24.20 13.79 1.93
CA GLU A 23 25.48 13.33 1.35
C GLU A 23 26.46 12.88 2.43
N GLU A 24 26.56 13.62 3.54
CA GLU A 24 27.39 13.25 4.69
C GLU A 24 26.92 11.93 5.35
N HIS A 25 25.60 11.71 5.37
CA HIS A 25 24.98 10.54 6.00
C HIS A 25 24.57 9.45 5.00
N ARG A 26 25.10 9.49 3.77
CA ARG A 26 24.73 8.59 2.67
C ARG A 26 24.93 7.11 3.02
N HIS A 27 25.96 6.80 3.80
CA HIS A 27 26.23 5.45 4.28
C HIS A 27 25.06 4.88 5.09
N LEU A 28 24.46 5.68 6.00
CA LEU A 28 23.28 5.27 6.78
C LEU A 28 22.06 4.99 5.90
N TYR A 29 21.90 5.76 4.81
CA TYR A 29 20.86 5.49 3.82
C TYR A 29 21.08 4.17 3.09
N GLU A 30 22.30 3.90 2.63
CA GLU A 30 22.61 2.65 1.92
C GLU A 30 22.46 1.43 2.84
N ASP A 31 22.80 1.55 4.13
CA ASP A 31 22.54 0.51 5.14
C ASP A 31 21.03 0.29 5.31
N ALA A 32 20.25 1.35 5.53
CA ALA A 32 18.79 1.28 5.67
C ALA A 32 18.12 0.69 4.42
N LYS A 33 18.61 1.05 3.23
CA LYS A 33 18.15 0.51 1.95
C LYS A 33 18.44 -0.97 1.81
N THR A 34 19.61 -1.43 2.22
CA THR A 34 19.99 -2.85 2.21
C THR A 34 19.13 -3.66 3.18
N ASP A 35 18.87 -3.12 4.37
CA ASP A 35 18.00 -3.73 5.37
C ASP A 35 16.55 -3.86 4.87
N VAL A 36 15.98 -2.78 4.30
CA VAL A 36 14.64 -2.82 3.69
C VAL A 36 14.59 -3.80 2.51
N LEU A 37 15.61 -3.82 1.66
CA LEU A 37 15.67 -4.75 0.53
C LEU A 37 15.66 -6.21 1.02
N SER A 38 16.49 -6.53 2.01
CA SER A 38 16.58 -7.86 2.61
C SER A 38 15.26 -8.31 3.28
N MET A 39 14.51 -7.35 3.84
CA MET A 39 13.18 -7.61 4.40
C MET A 39 12.17 -7.88 3.29
N VAL A 40 12.18 -7.09 2.21
CA VAL A 40 11.31 -7.28 1.05
C VAL A 40 11.55 -8.63 0.38
N GLU A 41 12.81 -9.06 0.25
CA GLU A 41 13.18 -10.39 -0.26
C GLU A 41 12.55 -11.53 0.54
N LYS A 42 12.43 -11.37 1.87
CA LYS A 42 11.77 -12.35 2.74
C LYS A 42 10.24 -12.27 2.69
N LEU A 43 9.69 -11.09 2.38
CA LEU A 43 8.26 -10.87 2.36
C LEU A 43 7.60 -11.41 1.08
N ILE A 44 8.30 -11.36 -0.06
CA ILE A 44 7.81 -11.88 -1.36
C ILE A 44 7.31 -13.34 -1.26
N PRO A 45 8.09 -14.33 -0.76
CA PRO A 45 7.62 -15.70 -0.68
C PRO A 45 6.44 -15.89 0.30
N GLU A 46 6.35 -15.08 1.35
CA GLU A 46 5.21 -15.11 2.28
C GLU A 46 3.93 -14.59 1.61
N ILE A 47 4.04 -13.57 0.74
CA ILE A 47 2.92 -13.11 -0.10
C ILE A 47 2.57 -14.16 -1.16
N ALA A 48 3.57 -14.71 -1.84
CA ALA A 48 3.41 -15.73 -2.88
C ALA A 48 2.69 -17.00 -2.37
N GLY A 49 2.79 -17.29 -1.07
CA GLY A 49 2.08 -18.40 -0.42
C GLY A 49 0.55 -18.27 -0.41
N PHE A 50 -0.01 -17.09 -0.69
CA PHE A 50 -1.45 -16.88 -0.87
C PHE A 50 -1.84 -16.13 -2.15
N ASP A 51 -0.89 -15.44 -2.79
CA ASP A 51 -1.08 -14.75 -4.06
C ASP A 51 0.07 -15.09 -5.00
N SER A 52 -0.11 -16.13 -5.82
CA SER A 52 0.94 -16.66 -6.70
C SER A 52 1.42 -15.67 -7.75
N THR A 53 0.67 -14.58 -8.01
CA THR A 53 1.06 -13.55 -8.98
C THR A 53 2.28 -12.72 -8.54
N ILE A 54 2.68 -12.86 -7.27
CA ILE A 54 3.79 -12.14 -6.66
C ILE A 54 5.10 -12.96 -6.68
N ALA A 55 5.04 -14.25 -6.98
CA ALA A 55 6.14 -15.20 -6.82
C ALA A 55 7.43 -14.80 -7.56
N ASP A 56 7.30 -14.26 -8.78
CA ASP A 56 8.44 -13.95 -9.64
C ASP A 56 8.99 -12.53 -9.44
N GLN A 57 8.49 -11.79 -8.45
CA GLN A 57 8.96 -10.42 -8.22
C GLN A 57 10.38 -10.39 -7.65
N VAL A 58 11.15 -9.43 -8.15
CA VAL A 58 12.49 -9.14 -7.64
C VAL A 58 12.40 -7.97 -6.68
N ALA A 59 12.84 -8.13 -5.43
CA ALA A 59 12.72 -7.13 -4.36
C ALA A 59 13.18 -5.70 -4.75
N LYS A 60 14.28 -5.59 -5.50
CA LYS A 60 14.81 -4.30 -6.01
C LYS A 60 13.81 -3.57 -6.92
N THR A 61 12.95 -4.32 -7.60
CA THR A 61 11.91 -3.77 -8.47
C THR A 61 10.68 -3.35 -7.67
N CYS A 62 10.42 -3.94 -6.50
CA CYS A 62 9.30 -3.60 -5.62
C CYS A 62 9.52 -2.31 -4.82
N THR A 63 10.77 -1.93 -4.53
CA THR A 63 11.08 -0.77 -3.68
C THR A 63 11.07 0.57 -4.44
N PHE A 64 10.80 1.65 -3.70
CA PHE A 64 10.82 3.02 -4.23
C PHE A 64 12.13 3.75 -3.91
N ARG A 65 12.52 4.67 -4.81
CA ARG A 65 13.60 5.63 -4.50
C ARG A 65 13.19 6.58 -3.36
N ILE A 66 14.18 6.97 -2.57
CA ILE A 66 14.00 7.93 -1.46
C ILE A 66 13.78 9.37 -1.94
N ASN A 67 14.25 9.74 -3.14
CA ASN A 67 14.07 11.09 -3.65
C ASN A 67 12.58 11.43 -3.83
N ARG A 68 12.22 12.66 -3.47
CA ARG A 68 10.89 13.24 -3.67
C ARG A 68 10.84 14.01 -4.99
N ASP A 69 9.74 13.90 -5.72
CA ASP A 69 9.44 14.84 -6.80
C ASP A 69 8.80 16.10 -6.19
N VAL A 70 9.50 17.22 -6.29
CA VAL A 70 9.11 18.48 -5.63
C VAL A 70 8.58 19.54 -6.60
N ARG A 71 8.52 19.24 -7.91
CA ARG A 71 8.15 20.21 -8.95
C ARG A 71 6.80 20.87 -8.66
N PHE A 72 5.81 20.05 -8.28
CA PHE A 72 4.44 20.48 -8.00
C PHE A 72 4.04 20.38 -6.53
N SER A 73 4.99 20.06 -5.64
CA SER A 73 4.71 19.89 -4.20
C SER A 73 4.94 21.19 -3.44
N ASN A 74 4.05 21.53 -2.50
CA ASN A 74 4.29 22.61 -1.53
C ASN A 74 5.44 22.26 -0.57
N ASN A 75 5.59 20.99 -0.22
CA ASN A 75 6.75 20.49 0.49
C ASN A 75 7.94 20.37 -0.47
N LYS A 76 8.99 21.17 -0.24
CA LYS A 76 10.21 21.22 -1.07
C LYS A 76 11.37 20.37 -0.55
N SER A 77 11.16 19.55 0.49
CA SER A 77 12.17 18.61 0.96
C SER A 77 12.62 17.65 -0.15
N PRO A 78 13.94 17.50 -0.40
CA PRO A 78 14.46 16.70 -1.52
C PRO A 78 14.22 15.20 -1.37
N TYR A 79 14.01 14.71 -0.14
CA TYR A 79 13.85 13.30 0.17
C TYR A 79 12.49 13.01 0.81
N LYS A 80 12.04 11.76 0.68
CA LYS A 80 10.92 11.19 1.41
C LYS A 80 11.37 10.84 2.82
N ASN A 81 10.47 10.95 3.80
CA ASN A 81 10.73 10.55 5.18
C ASN A 81 10.45 9.05 5.40
N ASN A 82 10.15 8.33 4.32
CA ASN A 82 9.75 6.95 4.34
C ASN A 82 10.54 6.11 3.32
N MET A 83 10.64 4.82 3.61
CA MET A 83 10.94 3.79 2.62
C MET A 83 9.67 2.98 2.36
N ALA A 84 9.53 2.45 1.15
CA ALA A 84 8.33 1.71 0.80
C ALA A 84 8.61 0.63 -0.24
N ALA A 85 7.72 -0.36 -0.26
CA ALA A 85 7.65 -1.41 -1.28
C ALA A 85 6.21 -1.55 -1.78
N TYR A 86 6.06 -1.84 -3.07
CA TYR A 86 4.79 -2.18 -3.69
C TYR A 86 4.91 -3.50 -4.44
N PHE A 87 3.95 -4.38 -4.21
CA PHE A 87 3.85 -5.72 -4.78
C PHE A 87 2.59 -5.80 -5.61
N ASN A 88 2.75 -5.99 -6.92
CA ASN A 88 1.64 -6.10 -7.87
C ASN A 88 2.06 -7.03 -9.01
N LYS A 89 1.14 -7.83 -9.55
CA LYS A 89 1.42 -8.82 -10.60
C LYS A 89 2.28 -8.29 -11.77
N ASP A 90 2.10 -7.02 -12.16
CA ASP A 90 2.82 -6.37 -13.26
C ASP A 90 4.02 -5.51 -12.76
N GLY A 91 4.47 -5.78 -11.54
CA GLY A 91 5.50 -5.04 -10.83
C GLY A 91 5.03 -3.67 -10.32
N LYS A 92 5.95 -2.88 -9.76
CA LYS A 92 5.59 -1.60 -9.09
C LYS A 92 4.97 -0.53 -9.99
N LYS A 93 5.03 -0.71 -11.31
CA LYS A 93 4.44 0.18 -12.33
C LYS A 93 3.13 -0.37 -12.89
N GLY A 94 2.67 -1.52 -12.40
CA GLY A 94 1.42 -2.13 -12.79
C GLY A 94 0.22 -1.26 -12.45
N ASN A 95 -0.80 -1.34 -13.30
CA ASN A 95 -2.05 -0.60 -13.16
C ASN A 95 -3.11 -1.37 -12.33
N GLY A 96 -2.75 -2.53 -11.79
CA GLY A 96 -3.65 -3.37 -10.98
C GLY A 96 -3.61 -3.07 -9.49
N ALA A 97 -4.50 -3.75 -8.76
CA ALA A 97 -4.49 -3.77 -7.31
C ALA A 97 -3.30 -4.57 -6.78
N GLY A 98 -2.77 -4.18 -5.62
CA GLY A 98 -1.62 -4.83 -5.02
C GLY A 98 -1.46 -4.51 -3.54
N TYR A 99 -0.27 -4.76 -3.01
CA TYR A 99 0.07 -4.59 -1.61
C TYR A 99 1.18 -3.56 -1.45
N TYR A 100 0.99 -2.61 -0.53
CA TYR A 100 1.92 -1.52 -0.28
C TYR A 100 2.38 -1.56 1.18
N LEU A 101 3.68 -1.50 1.40
CA LEU A 101 4.27 -1.35 2.72
C LEU A 101 4.95 0.01 2.83
N HIS A 102 4.57 0.77 3.85
CA HIS A 102 5.12 2.07 4.19
C HIS A 102 5.88 2.00 5.51
N ILE A 103 7.14 2.39 5.50
CA ILE A 103 8.00 2.45 6.68
C ILE A 103 8.41 3.91 6.90
N GLU A 104 7.80 4.53 7.91
CA GLU A 104 8.07 5.89 8.36
C GLU A 104 7.94 5.91 9.90
N PRO A 105 8.90 6.48 10.64
CA PRO A 105 8.84 6.55 12.10
C PRO A 105 7.52 7.20 12.58
N GLY A 106 6.74 6.47 13.36
CA GLY A 106 5.46 6.90 13.89
C GLY A 106 4.31 6.95 12.89
N GLN A 107 4.53 6.61 11.61
CA GLN A 107 3.54 6.69 10.51
C GLN A 107 3.60 5.47 9.57
N SER A 108 4.10 4.34 10.05
CA SER A 108 4.20 3.12 9.24
C SER A 108 2.83 2.45 9.05
N PHE A 109 2.61 1.84 7.88
CA PHE A 109 1.37 1.12 7.61
C PHE A 109 1.55 0.09 6.48
N ALA A 110 0.68 -0.92 6.50
CA ALA A 110 0.43 -1.81 5.36
C ALA A 110 -0.88 -1.39 4.68
N ALA A 111 -0.90 -1.38 3.37
CA ALA A 111 -2.09 -1.06 2.57
C ALA A 111 -2.28 -2.07 1.44
N ALA A 112 -3.51 -2.19 0.97
CA ALA A 112 -3.84 -3.06 -0.16
C ALA A 112 -4.95 -2.45 -1.02
N GLY A 113 -4.96 -2.77 -2.31
CA GLY A 113 -5.96 -2.32 -3.26
C GLY A 113 -5.38 -1.52 -4.42
N ILE A 114 -6.20 -0.64 -5.01
CA ILE A 114 -5.85 0.16 -6.18
C ILE A 114 -6.06 1.65 -5.91
N TRP A 115 -4.97 2.42 -6.01
CA TRP A 115 -4.95 3.85 -5.75
C TRP A 115 -5.14 4.63 -7.05
N MET A 116 -6.19 5.46 -7.11
CA MET A 116 -6.50 6.31 -8.27
C MET A 116 -6.41 5.57 -9.62
N PRO A 117 -7.18 4.47 -9.83
CA PRO A 117 -7.20 3.79 -11.11
C PRO A 117 -7.55 4.73 -12.26
N GLU A 118 -7.04 4.42 -13.45
CA GLU A 118 -7.42 5.12 -14.67
C GLU A 118 -8.94 5.07 -14.89
N PRO A 119 -9.55 6.06 -15.57
CA PRO A 119 -11.01 6.14 -15.71
C PRO A 119 -11.68 4.87 -16.23
N ALA A 120 -11.04 4.15 -17.16
CA ALA A 120 -11.55 2.88 -17.69
C ALA A 120 -11.60 1.79 -16.61
N ASN A 121 -10.52 1.60 -15.86
CA ASN A 121 -10.45 0.64 -14.76
C ASN A 121 -11.39 1.02 -13.61
N LEU A 122 -11.50 2.31 -13.31
CA LEU A 122 -12.43 2.83 -12.30
C LEU A 122 -13.89 2.52 -12.67
N ALA A 123 -14.27 2.67 -13.94
CA ALA A 123 -15.60 2.31 -14.43
C ALA A 123 -15.86 0.80 -14.32
N LYS A 124 -14.90 -0.03 -14.73
CA LYS A 124 -14.99 -1.49 -14.60
C LYS A 124 -15.16 -1.94 -13.14
N ILE A 125 -14.37 -1.40 -12.21
CA ILE A 125 -14.49 -1.74 -10.78
C ILE A 125 -15.87 -1.36 -10.23
N ARG A 126 -16.38 -0.18 -10.59
CA ARG A 126 -17.74 0.25 -10.19
C ARG A 126 -18.81 -0.69 -10.71
N GLN A 127 -18.70 -1.10 -11.98
CA GLN A 127 -19.63 -2.06 -12.57
C GLN A 127 -19.57 -3.41 -11.85
N GLU A 128 -18.36 -3.90 -11.54
CA GLU A 128 -18.20 -5.17 -10.84
C GLU A 128 -18.80 -5.13 -9.43
N ILE A 129 -18.60 -4.03 -8.68
CA ILE A 129 -19.20 -3.83 -7.35
C ILE A 129 -20.73 -3.76 -7.44
N ASP A 130 -21.26 -3.06 -8.44
CA ASP A 130 -22.71 -2.94 -8.65
C ASP A 130 -23.36 -4.30 -8.92
N TYR A 131 -22.73 -5.13 -9.76
CA TYR A 131 -23.26 -6.46 -10.11
C TYR A 131 -23.03 -7.51 -9.03
N ASN A 132 -21.98 -7.36 -8.21
CA ASN A 132 -21.57 -8.35 -7.21
C ASN A 132 -21.47 -7.74 -5.81
N LEU A 133 -22.44 -6.90 -5.44
CA LEU A 133 -22.46 -6.20 -4.16
C LEU A 133 -22.38 -7.16 -2.96
N ASP A 134 -23.12 -8.27 -3.00
CA ASP A 134 -23.12 -9.28 -1.94
C ASP A 134 -21.72 -9.89 -1.72
N GLU A 135 -20.98 -10.15 -2.80
CA GLU A 135 -19.59 -10.66 -2.71
C GLU A 135 -18.67 -9.60 -2.10
N TRP A 136 -18.79 -8.36 -2.57
CA TRP A 136 -18.02 -7.23 -2.06
C TRP A 136 -18.23 -7.04 -0.55
N GLU A 137 -19.49 -6.98 -0.10
CA GLU A 137 -19.83 -6.86 1.32
C GLU A 137 -19.40 -8.08 2.12
N THR A 138 -19.50 -9.28 1.55
CA THR A 138 -18.97 -10.51 2.16
C THR A 138 -17.47 -10.41 2.38
N ILE A 139 -16.70 -9.91 1.41
CA ILE A 139 -15.25 -9.69 1.55
C ILE A 139 -14.96 -8.70 2.68
N LEU A 140 -15.63 -7.53 2.68
CA LEU A 140 -15.43 -6.49 3.69
C LEU A 140 -15.86 -6.93 5.10
N SER A 141 -16.82 -7.85 5.20
CA SER A 141 -17.34 -8.35 6.48
C SER A 141 -16.59 -9.56 7.04
N ARG A 142 -15.57 -10.09 6.35
CA ARG A 142 -14.71 -11.17 6.89
C ARG A 142 -14.02 -10.71 8.18
N SER A 143 -13.98 -11.58 9.18
CA SER A 143 -13.39 -11.29 10.50
C SER A 143 -11.91 -10.89 10.40
N ALA A 144 -11.14 -11.60 9.57
CA ALA A 144 -9.74 -11.28 9.30
C ALA A 144 -9.57 -9.91 8.64
N PHE A 145 -10.47 -9.54 7.72
CA PHE A 145 -10.45 -8.24 7.06
C PHE A 145 -10.74 -7.12 8.06
N LYS A 146 -11.87 -7.17 8.77
CA LYS A 146 -12.26 -6.17 9.79
C LYS A 146 -11.24 -6.01 10.91
N LYS A 147 -10.56 -7.09 11.31
CA LYS A 147 -9.51 -7.02 12.34
C LYS A 147 -8.34 -6.13 11.91
N ASN A 148 -7.96 -6.19 10.63
CA ASN A 148 -6.79 -5.47 10.11
C ASN A 148 -7.16 -4.10 9.50
N PHE A 149 -8.37 -3.97 8.94
CA PHE A 149 -8.86 -2.81 8.18
C PHE A 149 -10.19 -2.33 8.75
N LYS A 150 -10.15 -1.81 9.99
CA LYS A 150 -11.36 -1.49 10.77
C LYS A 150 -12.29 -0.50 10.09
N ASP A 151 -11.72 0.47 9.38
CA ASP A 151 -12.46 1.54 8.70
C ASP A 151 -12.90 1.15 7.28
N GLY A 152 -12.52 -0.04 6.80
CA GLY A 152 -12.78 -0.47 5.43
C GLY A 152 -12.02 0.37 4.38
N PRO A 153 -12.54 0.46 3.15
CA PRO A 153 -11.95 1.29 2.08
C PRO A 153 -11.89 2.78 2.45
N ASP A 154 -10.76 3.42 2.12
CA ASP A 154 -10.50 4.85 2.36
C ASP A 154 -11.54 5.74 1.67
N SER A 155 -12.36 6.40 2.48
CA SER A 155 -13.44 7.30 2.07
C SER A 155 -13.08 8.79 2.19
N SER A 156 -11.80 9.14 2.40
CA SER A 156 -11.35 10.54 2.55
C SER A 156 -11.48 11.37 1.28
N ASN A 157 -11.49 10.73 0.10
CA ASN A 157 -11.63 11.41 -1.20
C ASN A 157 -12.61 10.67 -2.11
N ILE A 158 -13.89 10.99 -1.97
CA ILE A 158 -15.00 10.40 -2.73
C ILE A 158 -15.66 11.42 -3.66
N LEU A 159 -16.53 10.95 -4.54
CA LEU A 159 -17.40 11.81 -5.35
C LEU A 159 -18.53 12.38 -4.49
N ALA A 160 -18.86 13.66 -4.71
CA ALA A 160 -20.00 14.30 -4.04
C ALA A 160 -21.35 13.78 -4.58
N ARG A 161 -21.41 13.46 -5.87
CA ARG A 161 -22.60 12.95 -6.58
C ARG A 161 -22.35 11.53 -7.09
N PRO A 162 -23.41 10.73 -7.33
CA PRO A 162 -23.29 9.44 -8.00
C PRO A 162 -22.49 9.56 -9.30
N PRO A 163 -21.64 8.57 -9.61
CA PRO A 163 -21.01 8.51 -10.92
C PRO A 163 -22.06 8.39 -12.02
N LYS A 164 -21.71 8.84 -13.23
CA LYS A 164 -22.60 8.76 -14.40
C LYS A 164 -23.08 7.31 -14.61
N GLY A 165 -24.39 7.13 -14.77
CA GLY A 165 -25.02 5.83 -14.98
C GLY A 165 -25.61 5.20 -13.71
N TYR A 166 -25.39 5.81 -12.55
CA TYR A 166 -25.91 5.31 -11.26
C TYR A 166 -26.79 6.36 -10.59
N THR A 167 -27.80 5.90 -9.87
CA THR A 167 -28.78 6.71 -9.14
C THR A 167 -28.57 6.60 -7.63
N GLU A 168 -29.02 7.59 -6.84
CA GLU A 168 -28.78 7.62 -5.37
C GLU A 168 -29.45 6.45 -4.62
N ASP A 169 -30.47 5.80 -5.19
CA ASP A 169 -31.17 4.64 -4.62
C ASP A 169 -30.44 3.31 -4.85
N ASN A 170 -29.35 3.31 -5.63
CA ASN A 170 -28.54 2.11 -5.82
C ASN A 170 -27.81 1.74 -4.50
N PRO A 171 -27.95 0.50 -4.00
CA PRO A 171 -27.38 0.10 -2.70
C PRO A 171 -25.85 0.13 -2.65
N ALA A 172 -25.16 0.00 -3.79
CA ALA A 172 -23.71 0.05 -3.88
C ALA A 172 -23.13 1.48 -3.87
N ILE A 173 -23.96 2.53 -3.94
CA ILE A 173 -23.53 3.94 -4.09
C ILE A 173 -22.43 4.39 -3.12
N PRO A 174 -22.45 4.00 -1.82
CA PRO A 174 -21.37 4.34 -0.90
C PRO A 174 -19.99 3.91 -1.42
N PHE A 175 -19.91 2.76 -2.09
CA PHE A 175 -18.68 2.24 -2.71
C PHE A 175 -18.45 2.81 -4.10
N LEU A 176 -19.50 3.02 -4.90
CA LEU A 176 -19.35 3.57 -6.26
C LEU A 176 -18.83 5.01 -6.26
N LYS A 177 -19.08 5.78 -5.19
CA LYS A 177 -18.52 7.12 -5.01
C LYS A 177 -17.01 7.13 -4.72
N LEU A 178 -16.40 6.00 -4.35
CA LEU A 178 -14.96 5.93 -4.12
C LEU A 178 -14.18 6.28 -5.40
N LYS A 179 -13.03 6.95 -5.22
CA LYS A 179 -12.06 7.25 -6.29
C LYS A 179 -10.81 6.37 -6.23
N SER A 180 -10.58 5.75 -5.09
CA SER A 180 -9.54 4.75 -4.83
C SER A 180 -10.18 3.65 -4.01
N PHE A 181 -9.79 2.41 -4.25
CA PHE A 181 -10.25 1.26 -3.47
C PHE A 181 -9.05 0.73 -2.70
N VAL A 182 -8.72 1.41 -1.60
CA VAL A 182 -7.53 1.11 -0.78
C VAL A 182 -7.93 0.95 0.66
N VAL A 183 -7.40 -0.07 1.32
CA VAL A 183 -7.47 -0.26 2.77
C VAL A 183 -6.11 -0.07 3.41
N ARG A 184 -6.07 0.36 4.67
CA ARG A 184 -4.83 0.59 5.43
C ARG A 184 -4.89 -0.01 6.83
N SER A 185 -3.76 -0.52 7.29
CA SER A 185 -3.54 -1.04 8.63
C SER A 185 -2.29 -0.39 9.21
N THR A 186 -2.44 0.39 10.27
CA THR A 186 -1.33 1.09 10.93
C THR A 186 -0.39 0.10 11.61
N ILE A 187 0.91 0.35 11.51
CA ILE A 187 1.98 -0.44 12.12
C ILE A 187 2.76 0.47 13.07
N MET A 188 2.88 0.06 14.32
CA MET A 188 3.66 0.81 15.31
C MET A 188 5.16 0.50 15.18
N ASP A 189 6.01 1.49 15.46
CA ASP A 189 7.47 1.35 15.38
C ASP A 189 8.03 0.12 16.13
N PRO A 190 7.59 -0.22 17.37
CA PRO A 190 8.07 -1.42 18.04
C PRO A 190 7.81 -2.70 17.25
N SER A 191 6.63 -2.83 16.61
CA SER A 191 6.27 -4.00 15.81
C SER A 191 7.20 -4.21 14.61
N ILE A 192 7.81 -3.15 14.09
CA ILE A 192 8.73 -3.21 12.94
C ILE A 192 10.06 -3.90 13.32
N LEU A 193 10.47 -3.73 14.58
CA LEU A 193 11.70 -4.27 15.14
C LEU A 193 11.54 -5.73 15.62
N GLU A 194 10.31 -6.23 15.67
CA GLU A 194 10.04 -7.60 16.08
C GLU A 194 10.46 -8.62 15.02
N LYS A 195 10.97 -9.77 15.48
CA LYS A 195 11.39 -10.87 14.59
C LYS A 195 10.24 -11.36 13.71
N THR A 196 9.01 -11.26 14.19
CA THR A 196 7.78 -11.66 13.49
C THR A 196 7.30 -10.66 12.44
N PHE A 197 7.89 -9.47 12.36
CA PHE A 197 7.40 -8.36 11.52
C PHE A 197 7.00 -8.77 10.10
N VAL A 198 7.85 -9.53 9.40
CA VAL A 198 7.57 -10.00 8.03
C VAL A 198 6.32 -10.87 7.98
N LYS A 199 6.18 -11.80 8.92
CA LYS A 199 5.00 -12.68 9.02
C LYS A 199 3.75 -11.91 9.39
N ASP A 200 3.88 -10.87 10.21
CA ASP A 200 2.74 -10.05 10.62
C ASP A 200 2.25 -9.17 9.47
N VAL A 201 3.15 -8.59 8.69
CA VAL A 201 2.80 -7.89 7.43
C VAL A 201 2.16 -8.86 6.43
N ALA A 202 2.71 -10.06 6.25
CA ALA A 202 2.12 -11.06 5.36
C ALA A 202 0.70 -11.47 5.78
N LYS A 203 0.42 -11.59 7.09
CA LYS A 203 -0.94 -11.83 7.59
C LYS A 203 -1.90 -10.69 7.27
N ILE A 204 -1.46 -9.44 7.37
CA ILE A 204 -2.26 -8.27 6.99
C ILE A 204 -2.60 -8.35 5.50
N PHE A 205 -1.60 -8.61 4.65
CA PHE A 205 -1.80 -8.73 3.20
C PHE A 205 -2.69 -9.93 2.82
N LYS A 206 -2.52 -11.08 3.48
CA LYS A 206 -3.37 -12.25 3.30
C LYS A 206 -4.83 -11.95 3.62
N ALA A 207 -5.10 -11.15 4.66
CA ALA A 207 -6.45 -10.74 5.00
C ALA A 207 -7.10 -9.85 3.92
N SER A 208 -6.30 -9.11 3.15
CA SER A 208 -6.78 -8.30 2.01
C SER A 208 -6.80 -9.03 0.67
N PHE A 209 -6.28 -10.26 0.57
CA PHE A 209 -6.17 -10.96 -0.73
C PHE A 209 -7.51 -11.06 -1.48
N PRO A 210 -8.65 -11.46 -0.87
CA PRO A 210 -9.92 -11.52 -1.58
C PRO A 210 -10.37 -10.16 -2.14
N PHE A 211 -10.03 -9.07 -1.46
CA PHE A 211 -10.30 -7.70 -1.91
C PHE A 211 -9.41 -7.32 -3.10
N VAL A 212 -8.12 -7.66 -3.05
CA VAL A 212 -7.18 -7.44 -4.17
C VAL A 212 -7.58 -8.27 -5.39
N ASP A 213 -7.96 -9.52 -5.19
CA ASP A 213 -8.40 -10.44 -6.24
C ASP A 213 -9.69 -9.94 -6.92
N PHE A 214 -10.70 -9.53 -6.15
CA PHE A 214 -11.92 -8.92 -6.68
C PHE A 214 -11.61 -7.71 -7.58
N LEU A 215 -10.75 -6.80 -7.11
CA LEU A 215 -10.38 -5.60 -7.88
C LEU A 215 -9.62 -5.95 -9.17
N ASN A 216 -8.73 -6.95 -9.11
CA ASN A 216 -7.96 -7.38 -10.28
C ASN A 216 -8.84 -8.14 -11.29
N ARG A 217 -9.83 -8.91 -10.83
CA ARG A 217 -10.84 -9.57 -11.67
C ARG A 217 -11.68 -8.54 -12.42
N ALA A 218 -12.09 -7.46 -11.75
CA ALA A 218 -12.88 -6.40 -12.36
C ALA A 218 -12.19 -5.72 -13.55
N ILE A 219 -10.87 -5.55 -13.48
CA ILE A 219 -10.11 -4.78 -14.50
C ILE A 219 -9.46 -5.66 -15.58
N ALA A 220 -9.57 -6.98 -15.45
CA ALA A 220 -9.03 -7.94 -16.41
C ALA A 220 -9.61 -7.77 -17.82
#